data_AF-A0A098TPG4-F1
#
_entry.id   AF-A0A098TPG4-F1
#
_cell.length_a   1.000
_cell.length_b   1.000
_cell.length_c   1.000
_cell.angle_alpha   90.00
_cell.angle_beta   90.00
_cell.angle_gamma   90.00
#
_symmetry.space_group_name_H-M   'P 1'
#
loop_
_entity.id
_entity.type
_entity.pdbx_description
1 polymer ?
#
loop_
_entity_poly.entity_id
_entity_poly.type
_entity_poly.pdbx_seq_one_letter_code
_entity_poly.pdbx_strand_id
1 'polypeptide(L)'
;MLTETHLIQEFTTLIERTYPQVGSLLRHCHIKLITAHWGQPPRRLDYIAIYCLDTLFQAASAQKEAFRNISRYMGLAEPVCMNATRLLRDPKSKLKQDAPRFWLELHRLLPAQTPDS
;
A
#
# COMPACT_ATOMS: atom_id res chain seq x y z
N MET A 1 -19.12 -10.51 7.44
CA MET A 1 -18.00 -10.14 6.55
C MET A 1 -16.98 -9.44 7.42
N LEU A 2 -15.75 -9.96 7.50
CA LEU A 2 -14.64 -9.16 8.03
C LEU A 2 -14.51 -7.95 7.09
N THR A 3 -14.72 -6.75 7.61
CA THR A 3 -14.67 -5.52 6.82
C THR A 3 -13.25 -5.30 6.31
N GLU A 4 -13.10 -4.66 5.15
CA GLU A 4 -11.81 -4.29 4.55
C GLU A 4 -10.82 -3.75 5.59
N THR A 5 -11.32 -2.87 6.45
CA THR A 5 -10.60 -2.26 7.57
C THR A 5 -10.02 -3.28 8.55
N HIS A 6 -10.75 -4.35 8.87
CA HIS A 6 -10.28 -5.37 9.80
C HIS A 6 -9.11 -6.16 9.21
N LEU A 7 -9.18 -6.56 7.94
CA LEU A 7 -8.06 -7.28 7.29
C LEU A 7 -6.81 -6.41 7.20
N ILE A 8 -6.97 -5.11 6.92
CA ILE A 8 -5.83 -4.17 6.90
C ILE A 8 -5.24 -4.02 8.31
N GLN A 9 -6.07 -3.89 9.35
CA GLN A 9 -5.62 -3.80 10.73
C GLN A 9 -4.90 -5.06 11.20
N GLU A 10 -5.45 -6.23 10.89
CA GLU A 10 -4.86 -7.51 11.23
C GLU A 10 -3.52 -7.71 10.54
N PHE A 11 -3.44 -7.42 9.24
CA PHE A 11 -2.19 -7.45 8.48
C PHE A 11 -1.12 -6.55 9.11
N THR A 12 -1.48 -5.31 9.42
CA THR A 12 -0.58 -4.32 10.02
C THR A 12 -0.11 -4.79 11.40
N THR A 13 -1.02 -5.29 12.23
CA THR A 13 -0.72 -5.78 13.58
C THR A 13 0.21 -7.00 13.54
N LEU A 14 0.00 -7.93 12.61
CA LEU A 14 0.86 -9.10 12.44
C LEU A 14 2.25 -8.72 11.96
N ILE A 15 2.37 -7.77 11.03
CA ILE A 15 3.67 -7.23 10.60
C ILE A 15 4.38 -6.55 11.76
N GLU A 16 3.71 -5.67 12.51
CA GLU A 16 4.33 -4.97 13.65
C GLU A 16 4.84 -5.92 14.73
N ARG A 17 4.11 -7.01 15.00
CA ARG A 17 4.51 -8.02 15.99
C ARG A 17 5.66 -8.91 15.50
N THR A 18 5.63 -9.31 14.23
CA THR A 18 6.57 -10.31 13.67
C THR A 18 7.83 -9.65 13.13
N TYR A 19 7.71 -8.45 12.56
CA TYR A 19 8.78 -7.70 11.91
C TYR A 19 8.73 -6.22 12.34
N PRO A 20 9.16 -5.88 13.57
CA PRO A 20 8.98 -4.53 14.13
C PRO A 20 9.54 -3.40 13.26
N GLN A 21 10.70 -3.62 12.63
CA GLN A 21 11.33 -2.65 11.73
C GLN A 21 10.50 -2.41 10.45
N VAL A 22 9.84 -3.44 9.95
CA VAL A 22 8.92 -3.34 8.80
C VAL A 22 7.63 -2.63 9.23
N GLY A 23 7.16 -2.90 10.46
CA GLY A 23 6.05 -2.20 11.09
C GLY A 23 6.27 -0.69 11.15
N SER A 24 7.46 -0.23 11.56
CA SER A 24 7.78 1.20 11.57
C SER A 24 7.72 1.84 10.19
N LEU A 25 8.12 1.11 9.14
CA LEU A 25 8.03 1.60 7.77
C LEU A 25 6.57 1.75 7.33
N LEU A 26 5.70 0.77 7.64
CA LEU A 26 4.30 0.79 7.26
C LEU A 26 3.51 1.96 7.84
N ARG A 27 3.93 2.53 8.98
CA ARG A 27 3.29 3.73 9.57
C ARG A 27 3.35 4.95 8.67
N HIS A 28 4.27 4.96 7.71
CA HIS A 28 4.44 6.03 6.73
C HIS A 28 3.83 5.69 5.36
N CYS A 29 3.15 4.56 5.24
CA CYS A 29 2.51 4.11 4.02
C CYS A 29 0.98 4.05 4.19
N HIS A 30 0.26 4.24 3.10
CA HIS A 30 -1.17 3.99 3.04
C HIS A 30 -1.41 2.55 2.58
N ILE A 31 -2.20 1.79 3.32
CA ILE A 31 -2.46 0.38 3.05
C ILE A 31 -3.91 0.23 2.64
N LYS A 32 -4.14 -0.53 1.56
CA LYS A 32 -5.47 -0.81 1.04
C LYS A 32 -5.60 -2.29 0.69
N LEU A 33 -6.77 -2.86 0.92
CA LEU A 33 -7.10 -4.18 0.41
C LEU A 33 -7.72 -4.01 -0.98
N ILE A 34 -7.20 -4.73 -1.96
CA ILE A 34 -7.71 -4.72 -3.31
C ILE A 34 -8.30 -6.10 -3.61
N THR A 35 -9.57 -6.11 -3.97
CA THR A 35 -10.25 -7.29 -4.51
C THR A 35 -10.25 -7.22 -6.03
N ALA A 36 -9.57 -8.18 -6.66
CA ALA A 36 -9.57 -8.37 -8.10
C ALA A 36 -10.26 -9.70 -8.46
N HIS A 37 -10.78 -9.79 -9.68
CA HIS A 37 -11.26 -11.04 -10.26
C HIS A 37 -10.36 -11.39 -11.45
N TRP A 38 -9.67 -12.52 -11.38
CA TRP A 38 -8.67 -12.90 -12.39
C TRP A 38 -8.86 -14.34 -12.87
N GLY A 39 -8.51 -14.62 -14.14
CA GLY A 39 -8.56 -15.95 -14.77
C GLY A 39 -9.88 -16.30 -15.48
N GLN A 40 -9.93 -17.51 -16.05
CA GLN A 40 -11.14 -18.13 -16.61
C GLN A 40 -11.32 -19.57 -16.08
N PRO A 41 -12.38 -19.86 -15.30
CA PRO A 41 -13.38 -18.92 -14.79
C PRO A 41 -12.78 -17.91 -13.79
N PRO A 42 -13.39 -16.71 -13.64
CA PRO A 42 -12.86 -15.67 -12.78
C PRO A 42 -12.83 -16.11 -11.32
N ARG A 43 -11.66 -16.07 -10.71
CA ARG A 43 -11.46 -16.31 -9.28
C ARG A 43 -11.23 -14.99 -8.57
N ARG A 44 -11.86 -14.83 -7.40
CA ARG A 44 -11.62 -13.70 -6.52
C ARG A 44 -10.20 -13.80 -5.94
N LEU A 45 -9.47 -12.70 -6.02
CA LEU A 45 -8.11 -12.54 -5.55
C LEU A 45 -8.05 -11.27 -4.70
N ASP A 46 -7.88 -11.44 -3.40
CA ASP A 46 -7.70 -10.33 -2.47
C ASP A 46 -6.22 -10.17 -2.15
N TYR A 47 -5.68 -8.96 -2.29
CA TYR A 47 -4.28 -8.65 -1.99
C TYR A 47 -4.13 -7.29 -1.33
N ILE A 48 -3.04 -7.10 -0.59
CA ILE A 48 -2.72 -5.82 0.04
C ILE A 48 -1.87 -4.97 -0.92
N ALA A 49 -2.33 -3.75 -1.16
CA ALA A 49 -1.56 -2.70 -1.81
C ALA A 49 -0.98 -1.76 -0.74
N ILE A 50 0.35 -1.59 -0.77
CA ILE A 50 1.11 -0.75 0.15
C ILE A 50 1.61 0.46 -0.63
N TYR A 51 0.95 1.59 -0.45
CA TYR A 51 1.25 2.86 -1.09
C TYR A 51 2.26 3.64 -0.24
N CYS A 52 3.48 3.82 -0.74
CA CYS A 52 4.54 4.54 -0.03
C CYS A 52 5.06 5.72 -0.87
N LEU A 53 5.70 6.68 -0.21
CA LEU A 53 6.47 7.74 -0.86
C LEU A 53 7.61 7.16 -1.70
N ASP A 54 8.03 7.89 -2.74
CA ASP A 54 9.17 7.51 -3.59
C ASP A 54 10.44 7.20 -2.76
N THR A 55 10.74 8.02 -1.75
CA THR A 55 11.89 7.85 -0.85
C THR A 55 11.82 6.57 -0.01
N LEU A 56 10.61 6.10 0.30
CA LEU A 56 10.37 4.89 1.10
C LEU A 56 10.11 3.65 0.23
N PHE A 57 9.87 3.82 -1.06
CA PHE A 57 9.46 2.75 -1.96
C PHE A 57 10.50 1.63 -2.05
N GLN A 58 11.79 1.97 -2.13
CA GLN A 58 12.87 0.98 -2.17
C GLN A 58 12.99 0.23 -0.84
N ALA A 59 12.90 0.95 0.27
CA ALA A 59 12.92 0.35 1.61
C ALA A 59 11.73 -0.61 1.80
N ALA A 60 10.53 -0.24 1.33
CA ALA A 60 9.35 -1.11 1.38
C ALA A 60 9.51 -2.33 0.48
N SER A 61 9.97 -2.12 -0.76
CA SER A 61 10.15 -3.21 -1.73
C SER A 61 11.20 -4.22 -1.27
N ALA A 62 12.21 -3.79 -0.51
CA ALA A 62 13.18 -4.69 0.11
C ALA A 62 12.57 -5.63 1.16
N GLN A 63 11.45 -5.24 1.78
CA GLN A 63 10.73 -6.03 2.80
C GLN A 63 9.65 -6.95 2.21
N LYS A 64 9.66 -7.18 0.88
CA LYS A 64 8.66 -7.98 0.17
C LYS A 64 8.40 -9.36 0.79
N GLU A 65 9.43 -10.01 1.33
CA GLU A 65 9.29 -11.35 1.93
C GLU A 65 8.50 -11.31 3.24
N ALA A 66 8.72 -10.31 4.08
CA ALA A 66 7.95 -10.12 5.30
C ALA A 66 6.46 -9.92 4.98
N PHE A 67 6.15 -9.07 4.01
CA PHE A 67 4.78 -8.85 3.55
C PHE A 67 4.18 -10.13 2.97
N ARG A 68 4.90 -10.84 2.09
CA ARG A 68 4.45 -12.08 1.47
C ARG A 68 4.13 -13.16 2.52
N ASN A 69 4.97 -13.30 3.54
CA ASN A 69 4.77 -14.28 4.61
C ASN A 69 3.48 -14.02 5.39
N ILE A 70 3.23 -12.76 5.79
CA ILE A 70 2.00 -12.41 6.50
C ILE A 70 0.77 -12.50 5.60
N SER A 71 0.83 -12.02 4.35
CA SER A 71 -0.29 -12.15 3.41
C SER A 71 -0.67 -13.60 3.17
N ARG A 72 0.32 -14.49 2.97
CA ARG A 72 0.07 -15.93 2.80
C ARG A 72 -0.57 -16.54 4.04
N TYR A 73 -0.11 -16.19 5.24
CA TYR A 73 -0.71 -16.63 6.50
C TYR A 73 -2.18 -16.23 6.61
N MET A 74 -2.54 -15.04 6.11
CA MET A 74 -3.91 -14.53 6.10
C MET A 74 -4.77 -15.05 4.92
N GLY A 75 -4.23 -15.92 4.06
CA GLY A 75 -4.93 -16.41 2.88
C GLY A 75 -5.09 -15.37 1.76
N LEU A 76 -4.30 -14.30 1.80
CA LEU A 76 -4.26 -13.25 0.78
C LEU A 76 -3.22 -13.58 -0.30
N ALA A 77 -3.42 -13.03 -1.49
CA ALA A 77 -2.43 -13.09 -2.55
C ALA A 77 -1.22 -12.19 -2.26
N GLU A 78 -0.20 -12.28 -3.11
CA GLU A 78 1.06 -11.56 -2.90
C GLU A 78 0.83 -10.03 -2.85
N PRO A 79 1.31 -9.35 -1.79
CA PRO A 79 1.13 -7.92 -1.64
C PRO A 79 2.03 -7.16 -2.61
N VAL A 80 1.60 -5.94 -2.95
CA VAL A 80 2.33 -5.08 -3.89
C VAL A 80 2.69 -3.76 -3.24
N CYS A 81 3.95 -3.36 -3.37
CA CYS A 81 4.37 -2.00 -3.04
C CYS A 81 4.13 -1.09 -4.24
N MET A 82 3.55 0.09 -4.00
CA MET A 82 3.27 1.09 -5.03
C MET A 82 3.85 2.44 -4.62
N ASN A 83 4.50 3.11 -5.57
CA ASN A 83 4.98 4.48 -5.39
C ASN A 83 3.81 5.46 -5.53
N ALA A 84 3.36 5.99 -4.41
CA ALA A 84 2.22 6.88 -4.33
C ALA A 84 2.49 8.27 -4.91
N THR A 85 3.75 8.70 -4.98
CA THR A 85 4.13 9.98 -5.62
C THR A 85 3.80 9.98 -7.11
N ARG A 86 3.85 8.81 -7.77
CA ARG A 86 3.41 8.67 -9.17
C ARG A 86 1.88 8.76 -9.31
N LEU A 87 1.12 8.34 -8.30
CA LEU A 87 -0.35 8.41 -8.31
C LEU A 87 -0.90 9.82 -8.18
N LEU A 88 -0.10 10.78 -7.67
CA LEU A 88 -0.48 12.19 -7.71
C LEU A 88 -0.52 12.75 -9.13
N ARG A 89 0.27 12.18 -10.04
CA ARG A 89 0.34 12.60 -11.45
C ARG A 89 -0.69 11.87 -12.33
N ASP A 90 -1.34 10.83 -11.80
CA ASP A 90 -2.35 10.08 -12.53
C ASP A 90 -3.71 10.78 -12.42
N PRO A 91 -4.26 11.33 -13.51
CA PRO A 91 -5.55 12.02 -13.49
C PRO A 91 -6.73 11.10 -13.17
N LYS A 92 -6.57 9.77 -13.26
CA LYS A 92 -7.60 8.79 -12.89
C LYS A 92 -7.44 8.26 -11.47
N SER A 93 -6.43 8.72 -10.73
CA SER A 93 -6.21 8.32 -9.35
C SER A 93 -7.37 8.78 -8.45
N LYS A 94 -7.99 7.84 -7.74
CA LYS A 94 -9.02 8.12 -6.73
C LYS A 94 -8.44 8.42 -5.35
N LEU A 95 -7.11 8.54 -5.22
CA LEU A 95 -6.42 8.67 -3.94
C LEU A 95 -6.91 9.86 -3.11
N LYS A 96 -7.25 10.98 -3.76
CA LYS A 96 -7.82 12.16 -3.09
C LYS A 96 -9.16 11.88 -2.41
N GLN A 97 -9.97 11.00 -2.99
CA GLN A 97 -11.29 10.62 -2.47
C GLN A 97 -11.16 9.53 -1.39
N ASP A 98 -10.36 8.51 -1.68
CA ASP A 98 -10.21 7.33 -0.81
C ASP A 98 -9.37 7.61 0.44
N ALA A 99 -8.34 8.45 0.33
CA ALA A 99 -7.38 8.74 1.40
C ALA A 99 -6.92 10.21 1.40
N PRO A 100 -7.82 11.17 1.71
CA PRO A 100 -7.55 12.61 1.57
C PRO A 100 -6.38 13.10 2.43
N ARG A 101 -6.19 12.54 3.64
CA ARG A 101 -5.06 12.89 4.51
C ARG A 101 -3.72 12.47 3.89
N PHE A 102 -3.63 11.23 3.43
CA PHE A 102 -2.44 10.72 2.76
C PHE A 102 -2.16 11.49 1.46
N TRP A 103 -3.19 11.85 0.69
CA TRP A 103 -3.06 12.71 -0.47
C TRP A 103 -2.44 14.08 -0.14
N LEU A 104 -2.86 14.71 0.97
CA LEU A 104 -2.27 15.97 1.45
C LEU A 104 -0.80 15.82 1.89
N GLU A 105 -0.47 14.73 2.58
CA GLU A 105 0.91 14.43 2.98
C GLU A 105 1.82 14.25 1.77
N LEU A 106 1.37 13.52 0.75
CA LEU A 106 2.08 13.38 -0.52
C LEU A 106 2.31 14.75 -1.20
N HIS A 107 1.31 15.62 -1.20
CA HIS A 107 1.41 16.96 -1.80
C HIS A 107 2.40 17.88 -1.08
N ARG A 108 2.49 17.79 0.26
CA ARG A 108 3.43 18.59 1.05
C ARG A 108 4.90 18.19 0.86
N LEU A 109 5.14 16.94 0.48
CA LEU A 109 6.48 16.39 0.28
C LEU A 109 6.99 16.54 -1.16
N LEU A 110 6.14 16.93 -2.09
CA LEU A 110 6.59 17.32 -3.42
C LEU A 110 7.34 18.66 -3.28
N PRO A 111 8.63 18.75 -3.67
CA PRO A 111 9.24 20.06 -3.88
C PRO A 111 8.39 20.81 -4.89
N ALA A 112 8.17 22.12 -4.64
CA ALA A 112 7.57 23.00 -5.63
C ALA A 112 8.34 22.81 -6.94
N GLN A 113 7.71 22.18 -7.94
CA GLN A 113 8.36 21.98 -9.22
C GLN A 113 8.55 23.38 -9.81
N THR A 114 9.80 23.85 -9.83
CA THR A 114 10.20 24.88 -10.79
C THR A 114 9.89 24.32 -12.17
N PRO A 115 9.10 25.01 -13.00
CA PRO A 115 8.89 24.59 -14.37
C PRO A 115 10.24 24.63 -15.08
N ASP A 116 10.71 23.49 -15.55
CA ASP A 116 11.86 23.41 -16.45
C ASP A 116 11.57 24.29 -17.66
N SER A 117 12.47 25.25 -17.87
CA SER A 117 12.46 26.23 -18.96
C SER A 117 12.97 25.65 -20.26
#